data_AF-A0A960IPJ4-F1
#
_entry.id   AF-A0A960IPJ4-F1
#
_cell.length_a   1.000
_cell.length_b   1.000
_cell.length_c   1.000
_cell.angle_alpha   90.00
_cell.angle_beta   90.00
_cell.angle_gamma   90.00
#
_symmetry.space_group_name_H-M   'P 1'
#
loop_
_entity.id
_entity.type
_entity.pdbx_description
1 polymer ?
#
loop_
_entity_poly.entity_id
_entity_poly.type
_entity_poly.pdbx_seq_one_letter_code
_entity_poly.pdbx_strand_id
1 'polypeptide(L)'
;MATEAGGSRQAEREAVLAALGMTPAIHDELLGYGDNPYLDLELPAEFPPLPPEPQVEAWRGYVAEAELEGAAAALSRRLPQLRFPVAEGVSQSPEYRAATRRGDFDRAAPRVEGPLDEAPGKLELRLHASPAGPVPVLVARRRVDFVHLVRAFTCRNEPEPVPDSMGACLIKGLADWGRVDAYREAWERRRGAPGDEIAWSEEMARMAQRKELWQDRLILVSTGPYSAVPASEAGIEEGEWRERSVALRLAHECFHYLTLRLAGKIRSNLLDELIADYAGLVEAFGGYREELARRFLGVDRLPQLRPGGRLEVYRGDPPL
;
A
#
# COMPACT_ATOMS: atom_id res chain seq x y z
N MET A 1 -2.81 8.65 -37.43
CA MET A 1 -4.09 8.26 -36.79
C MET A 1 -4.09 8.48 -35.28
N ALA A 2 -3.02 8.17 -34.52
CA ALA A 2 -2.96 8.48 -33.08
C ALA A 2 -2.94 10.00 -32.76
N THR A 3 -2.30 10.81 -33.61
CA THR A 3 -2.15 12.27 -33.41
C THR A 3 -3.44 13.07 -33.62
N GLU A 4 -4.32 12.66 -34.54
CA GLU A 4 -5.63 13.31 -34.76
C GLU A 4 -6.62 12.97 -33.63
N ALA A 5 -6.58 11.74 -33.11
CA ALA A 5 -7.41 11.34 -31.97
C ALA A 5 -7.00 12.04 -30.65
N GLY A 6 -5.70 12.25 -30.44
CA GLY A 6 -5.18 13.00 -29.29
C GLY A 6 -5.60 14.48 -29.30
N GLY A 7 -5.53 15.14 -30.47
CA GLY A 7 -5.95 16.53 -30.64
C GLY A 7 -7.46 16.74 -30.43
N SER A 8 -8.31 15.80 -30.87
CA SER A 8 -9.76 15.85 -30.66
C SER A 8 -10.13 15.73 -29.18
N ARG A 9 -9.50 14.82 -28.43
CA ARG A 9 -9.80 14.59 -27.01
C ARG A 9 -9.36 15.74 -26.11
N GLN A 10 -8.21 16.35 -26.40
CA GLN A 10 -7.76 17.51 -25.65
C GLN A 10 -8.72 18.69 -25.85
N ALA A 11 -9.15 18.97 -27.08
CA ALA A 11 -10.11 20.01 -27.37
C ALA A 11 -11.47 19.78 -26.68
N GLU A 12 -11.95 18.52 -26.61
CA GLU A 12 -13.15 18.16 -25.84
C GLU A 12 -12.98 18.43 -24.34
N ARG A 13 -11.83 18.05 -23.75
CA ARG A 13 -11.53 18.33 -22.34
C ARG A 13 -11.48 19.82 -22.04
N GLU A 14 -10.80 20.60 -22.90
CA GLU A 14 -10.73 22.06 -22.79
C GLU A 14 -12.13 22.68 -22.84
N ALA A 15 -13.00 22.22 -23.74
CA ALA A 15 -14.37 22.70 -23.84
C ALA A 15 -15.19 22.42 -22.57
N VAL A 16 -15.07 21.22 -22.00
CA VAL A 16 -15.76 20.87 -20.73
C VAL A 16 -15.24 21.73 -19.57
N LEU A 17 -13.93 21.87 -19.44
CA LEU A 17 -13.33 22.68 -18.37
C LEU A 17 -13.71 24.17 -18.50
N ALA A 18 -13.72 24.70 -19.73
CA ALA A 18 -14.18 26.07 -19.99
C ALA A 18 -15.65 26.26 -19.61
N ALA A 19 -16.53 25.30 -19.92
CA ALA A 19 -17.93 25.33 -19.52
C ALA A 19 -18.12 25.27 -17.99
N LEU A 20 -17.17 24.68 -17.26
CA LEU A 20 -17.13 24.62 -15.80
C LEU A 20 -16.43 25.82 -15.16
N GLY A 21 -16.00 26.81 -15.95
CA GLY A 21 -15.42 28.06 -15.45
C GLY A 21 -13.89 28.08 -15.35
N MET A 22 -13.19 27.16 -16.02
CA MET A 22 -11.74 27.25 -16.17
C MET A 22 -11.34 28.60 -16.76
N THR A 23 -10.41 29.28 -16.10
CA THR A 23 -9.85 30.54 -16.59
C THR A 23 -8.52 30.28 -17.32
N PRO A 24 -8.07 31.19 -18.20
CA PRO A 24 -6.75 31.06 -18.84
C PRO A 24 -5.58 30.94 -17.85
N ALA A 25 -5.74 31.49 -16.64
CA ALA A 25 -4.70 31.47 -15.61
C ALA A 25 -4.41 30.07 -15.04
N ILE A 26 -5.40 29.16 -15.06
CA ILE A 26 -5.29 27.80 -14.51
C ILE A 26 -5.39 26.71 -15.60
N HIS A 27 -5.34 27.11 -16.87
CA HIS A 27 -5.56 26.23 -18.02
C HIS A 27 -4.58 25.05 -18.07
N ASP A 28 -3.28 25.37 -18.16
CA ASP A 28 -2.23 24.37 -18.31
C ASP A 28 -2.15 23.47 -17.06
N GLU A 29 -2.42 24.05 -15.89
CA GLU A 29 -2.43 23.35 -14.61
C GLU A 29 -3.57 22.33 -14.53
N LEU A 30 -4.81 22.72 -14.87
CA LEU A 30 -5.96 21.80 -14.87
C LEU A 30 -5.86 20.73 -15.95
N LEU A 31 -5.33 21.06 -17.13
CA LEU A 31 -5.10 20.07 -18.19
C LEU A 31 -4.05 19.04 -17.77
N GLY A 32 -2.94 19.50 -17.18
CA GLY A 32 -1.90 18.64 -16.63
C GLY A 32 -2.40 17.78 -15.46
N TYR A 33 -3.16 18.37 -14.54
CA TYR A 33 -3.73 17.67 -13.39
C TYR A 33 -4.71 16.57 -13.80
N GLY A 34 -5.57 16.87 -14.79
CA GLY A 34 -6.55 15.93 -15.33
C GLY A 34 -5.98 14.91 -16.32
N ASP A 35 -4.66 14.89 -16.54
CA ASP A 35 -4.04 13.93 -17.45
C ASP A 35 -4.32 12.48 -17.03
N ASN A 36 -4.76 11.69 -18.01
CA ASN A 36 -5.24 10.33 -17.78
C ASN A 36 -4.37 9.31 -18.54
N PRO A 37 -3.33 8.75 -17.91
CA PRO A 37 -2.40 7.78 -18.49
C PRO A 37 -3.06 6.42 -18.72
N TYR A 38 -4.29 6.20 -18.26
CA TYR A 38 -5.02 4.97 -18.48
C TYR A 38 -5.71 4.93 -19.84
N LEU A 39 -5.87 6.07 -20.52
CA LEU A 39 -6.51 6.13 -21.84
C LEU A 39 -5.69 5.44 -22.94
N ASP A 40 -4.38 5.34 -22.73
CA ASP A 40 -3.46 4.68 -23.67
C ASP A 40 -3.15 3.23 -23.25
N LEU A 41 -3.73 2.76 -22.14
CA LEU A 41 -3.60 1.35 -21.76
C LEU A 41 -4.49 0.50 -22.67
N GLU A 42 -3.84 -0.31 -23.50
CA GLU A 42 -4.50 -1.40 -24.20
C GLU A 42 -4.83 -2.52 -23.22
N LEU A 43 -6.03 -2.49 -22.67
CA LEU A 43 -6.52 -3.55 -21.78
C LEU A 43 -7.20 -4.64 -22.62
N PRO A 44 -6.89 -5.93 -22.36
CA PRO A 44 -7.59 -7.03 -23.00
C PRO A 44 -9.08 -7.04 -22.61
N ALA A 45 -9.93 -7.58 -23.48
CA ALA A 45 -11.38 -7.71 -23.23
C ALA A 45 -11.68 -8.55 -21.98
N GLU A 46 -10.82 -9.54 -21.69
CA GLU A 46 -10.77 -10.25 -20.43
C GLU A 46 -9.49 -9.86 -19.70
N PHE A 47 -9.62 -9.37 -18.46
CA PHE A 47 -8.50 -8.96 -17.63
C PHE A 47 -8.26 -9.99 -16.51
N PRO A 48 -7.54 -11.10 -16.76
CA PRO A 48 -7.20 -12.03 -15.70
C PRO A 48 -6.27 -11.36 -14.69
N PRO A 49 -6.24 -11.84 -13.44
CA PRO A 49 -5.25 -11.39 -12.46
C PRO A 49 -3.82 -11.47 -12.99
N LEU A 50 -3.01 -10.45 -12.70
CA LEU A 50 -1.60 -10.45 -13.06
C LEU A 50 -0.87 -11.64 -12.42
N PRO A 51 0.21 -12.16 -13.04
CA PRO A 51 1.00 -13.25 -12.47
C PRO A 51 1.53 -12.90 -11.08
N PRO A 52 1.58 -13.84 -10.12
CA PRO A 52 2.14 -13.60 -8.79
C PRO A 52 3.53 -12.97 -8.82
N GLU A 53 3.80 -12.02 -7.93
CA GLU A 53 5.17 -11.49 -7.76
C GLU A 53 6.08 -12.54 -7.08
N PRO A 54 7.41 -12.47 -7.26
CA PRO A 54 8.35 -13.45 -6.68
C PRO A 54 8.24 -13.64 -5.16
N GLN A 55 7.81 -12.60 -4.42
CA GLN A 55 7.60 -12.67 -2.98
C GLN A 55 6.46 -13.61 -2.57
N VAL A 56 5.46 -13.85 -3.43
CA VAL A 56 4.21 -14.51 -3.03
C VAL A 56 4.44 -15.90 -2.45
N GLU A 57 5.41 -16.64 -2.98
CA GLU A 57 5.73 -17.98 -2.50
C GLU A 57 6.28 -17.96 -1.05
N ALA A 58 7.20 -17.05 -0.75
CA ALA A 58 7.71 -16.86 0.60
C ALA A 58 6.60 -16.45 1.57
N TRP A 59 5.75 -15.49 1.18
CA TRP A 59 4.65 -15.03 2.02
C TRP A 59 3.58 -16.09 2.28
N ARG A 60 3.41 -17.08 1.40
CA ARG A 60 2.55 -18.24 1.68
C ARG A 60 3.03 -19.01 2.90
N GLY A 61 4.34 -19.22 3.01
CA GLY A 61 4.97 -19.80 4.20
C GLY A 61 4.75 -18.93 5.43
N TYR A 62 4.86 -17.61 5.30
CA TYR A 62 4.69 -16.69 6.44
C TYR A 62 3.26 -16.66 6.96
N VAL A 63 2.27 -16.77 6.06
CA VAL A 63 0.86 -16.94 6.45
C VAL A 63 0.67 -18.22 7.24
N ALA A 64 1.20 -19.35 6.76
CA ALA A 64 1.10 -20.64 7.45
C ALA A 64 1.77 -20.60 8.84
N GLU A 65 2.91 -19.92 8.98
CA GLU A 65 3.55 -19.71 10.29
C GLU A 65 2.71 -18.77 11.18
N ALA A 66 2.17 -17.68 10.62
CA ALA A 66 1.34 -16.75 11.37
C ALA A 66 0.06 -17.40 11.91
N GLU A 67 -0.48 -18.42 11.25
CA GLU A 67 -1.60 -19.23 11.75
C GLU A 67 -1.24 -20.04 13.00
N LEU A 68 0.04 -20.42 13.16
CA LEU A 68 0.51 -21.24 14.28
C LEU A 68 0.97 -20.41 15.49
N GLU A 69 1.69 -19.31 15.24
CA GLU A 69 2.35 -18.52 16.30
C GLU A 69 1.98 -17.04 16.33
N GLY A 70 1.12 -16.58 15.42
CA GLY A 70 0.70 -15.19 15.30
C GLY A 70 1.54 -14.38 14.31
N ALA A 71 0.90 -13.41 13.65
CA ALA A 71 1.50 -12.63 12.56
C ALA A 71 2.76 -11.84 12.99
N ALA A 72 2.73 -11.22 14.17
CA ALA A 72 3.87 -10.43 14.64
C ALA A 72 5.12 -11.30 14.88
N ALA A 73 4.93 -12.47 15.51
CA ALA A 73 6.01 -13.42 15.76
C ALA A 73 6.61 -13.94 14.44
N ALA A 74 5.75 -14.46 13.55
CA ALA A 74 6.17 -15.03 12.26
C ALA A 74 6.93 -14.02 11.39
N LEU A 75 6.45 -12.77 11.32
CA LEU A 75 7.09 -11.73 10.50
C LEU A 75 8.39 -11.19 11.14
N SER A 76 8.47 -11.12 12.48
CA SER A 76 9.66 -10.58 13.16
C SER A 76 10.94 -11.41 12.93
N ARG A 77 10.79 -12.67 12.51
CA ARG A 77 11.92 -13.53 12.12
C ARG A 77 12.68 -13.01 10.91
N ARG A 78 12.01 -12.22 10.05
CA ARG A 78 12.48 -11.88 8.70
C ARG A 78 12.47 -10.40 8.40
N LEU A 79 11.60 -9.66 9.08
CA LEU A 79 11.45 -8.21 8.98
C LEU A 79 12.02 -7.58 10.26
N PRO A 80 13.29 -7.12 10.24
CA PRO A 80 13.96 -6.63 11.45
C PRO A 80 13.23 -5.48 12.13
N GLN A 81 12.51 -4.65 11.38
CA GLN A 81 11.74 -3.51 11.90
C GLN A 81 10.77 -3.92 13.03
N LEU A 82 10.25 -5.14 13.00
CA LEU A 82 9.33 -5.66 14.02
C LEU A 82 10.03 -6.12 15.31
N ARG A 83 11.37 -6.07 15.37
CA ARG A 83 12.17 -6.35 16.56
C ARG A 83 12.56 -5.09 17.33
N PHE A 84 12.43 -3.92 16.71
CA PHE A 84 12.81 -2.64 17.32
C PHE A 84 11.57 -1.89 17.83
N PRO A 85 11.68 -1.18 18.97
CA PRO A 85 10.61 -0.31 19.42
C PRO A 85 10.44 0.87 18.47
N VAL A 86 9.29 1.55 18.56
CA VAL A 86 9.12 2.88 17.97
C VAL A 86 9.64 3.90 18.97
N ALA A 87 10.77 4.55 18.67
CA ALA A 87 11.42 5.49 19.58
C ALA A 87 12.32 6.47 18.82
N GLU A 88 12.49 7.68 19.35
CA GLU A 88 13.30 8.72 18.73
C GLU A 88 14.77 8.27 18.60
N GLY A 89 15.32 8.41 17.40
CA GLY A 89 16.71 8.12 17.08
C GLY A 89 17.02 6.62 16.91
N VAL A 90 16.04 5.72 17.04
CA VAL A 90 16.27 4.27 16.91
C VAL A 90 16.88 3.92 15.55
N SER A 91 16.49 4.63 14.48
CA SER A 91 16.98 4.40 13.12
C SER A 91 18.48 4.70 12.95
N GLN A 92 19.06 5.46 13.89
CA GLN A 92 20.47 5.83 13.89
C GLN A 92 21.34 4.87 14.71
N SER A 93 20.72 4.00 15.53
CA SER A 93 21.45 3.05 16.36
C SER A 93 22.28 2.06 15.51
N PRO A 94 23.47 1.66 15.98
CA PRO A 94 24.28 0.64 15.31
C PRO A 94 23.54 -0.67 15.09
N GLU A 95 22.73 -1.10 16.06
CA GLU A 95 21.97 -2.34 16.07
C GLU A 95 20.87 -2.30 15.01
N TYR A 96 20.09 -1.22 14.95
CA TYR A 96 19.06 -1.04 13.93
C TYR A 96 19.65 -1.06 12.52
N ARG A 97 20.74 -0.33 12.30
CA ARG A 97 21.41 -0.29 11.00
C ARG A 97 22.04 -1.64 10.63
N ALA A 98 22.54 -2.40 11.60
CA ALA A 98 23.06 -3.74 11.38
C ALA A 98 21.96 -4.69 10.90
N ALA A 99 20.85 -4.74 11.64
CA ALA A 99 19.75 -5.64 11.33
C ALA A 99 19.04 -5.26 10.03
N THR A 100 18.69 -3.98 9.85
CA THR A 100 17.93 -3.54 8.66
C THR A 100 18.75 -3.51 7.37
N ARG A 101 20.05 -3.18 7.43
CA ARG A 101 20.88 -3.02 6.22
C ARG A 101 21.77 -4.21 5.90
N ARG A 102 22.07 -5.07 6.87
CA ARG A 102 22.97 -6.22 6.71
C ARG A 102 22.36 -7.56 7.10
N GLY A 103 21.14 -7.60 7.63
CA GLY A 103 20.51 -8.84 8.06
C GLY A 103 21.15 -9.44 9.30
N ASP A 104 21.93 -8.64 10.04
CA ASP A 104 22.59 -9.08 11.25
C ASP A 104 21.61 -9.00 12.43
N PHE A 105 20.79 -10.06 12.56
CA PHE A 105 19.83 -10.20 13.66
C PHE A 105 20.49 -10.52 14.99
N ASP A 106 21.70 -11.08 14.99
CA ASP A 106 22.43 -11.45 16.20
C ASP A 106 22.88 -10.22 16.99
N ARG A 107 23.17 -9.12 16.29
CA ARG A 107 23.38 -7.80 16.89
C ARG A 107 22.10 -7.07 17.28
N ALA A 108 20.94 -7.50 16.77
CA ALA A 108 19.68 -6.97 17.23
C ALA A 108 19.40 -7.53 18.62
N ALA A 109 19.01 -6.67 19.56
CA ALA A 109 18.47 -7.14 20.82
C ALA A 109 17.28 -8.09 20.55
N PRO A 110 16.99 -9.04 21.45
CA PRO A 110 15.76 -9.80 21.39
C PRO A 110 14.57 -8.86 21.19
N ARG A 111 13.58 -9.31 20.41
CA ARG A 111 12.38 -8.51 20.17
C ARG A 111 11.80 -8.03 21.50
N VAL A 112 11.65 -6.73 21.64
CA VAL A 112 11.03 -6.12 22.81
C VAL A 112 9.52 -6.24 22.65
N GLU A 113 8.82 -6.70 23.70
CA GLU A 113 7.36 -6.70 23.73
C GLU A 113 6.83 -5.28 23.49
N GLY A 114 5.78 -5.17 22.68
CA GLY A 114 5.19 -3.89 22.32
C GLY A 114 3.71 -4.00 22.01
N PRO A 115 3.12 -3.00 21.33
CA PRO A 115 1.68 -2.95 21.06
C PRO A 115 1.14 -4.21 20.37
N LEU A 116 1.95 -4.85 19.52
CA LEU A 116 1.56 -6.05 18.78
C LEU A 116 1.42 -7.30 19.68
N ASP A 117 2.00 -7.28 20.88
CA ASP A 117 1.97 -8.40 21.85
C ASP A 117 0.85 -8.29 22.87
N GLU A 118 0.30 -7.09 23.05
CA GLU A 118 -0.83 -6.88 23.97
C GLU A 118 -2.11 -7.58 23.50
N ALA A 119 -2.25 -7.77 22.18
CA ALA A 119 -3.42 -8.40 21.59
C ALA A 119 -3.06 -9.10 20.26
N PRO A 120 -2.24 -10.15 20.28
CA PRO A 120 -1.67 -10.76 19.07
C PRO A 120 -2.75 -11.28 18.10
N GLY A 121 -3.88 -11.76 18.61
CA GLY A 121 -5.03 -12.19 17.79
C GLY A 121 -5.79 -11.04 17.09
N LYS A 122 -5.36 -9.78 17.25
CA LYS A 122 -5.90 -8.60 16.55
C LYS A 122 -5.07 -8.19 15.34
N LEU A 123 -3.99 -8.92 15.05
CA LEU A 123 -3.20 -8.76 13.84
C LEU A 123 -3.34 -10.01 12.97
N GLU A 124 -3.88 -9.84 11.78
CA GLU A 124 -4.15 -10.93 10.84
C GLU A 124 -3.27 -10.76 9.60
N LEU A 125 -2.50 -11.81 9.27
CA LEU A 125 -1.72 -11.88 8.04
C LEU A 125 -2.41 -12.82 7.06
N ARG A 126 -2.60 -12.38 5.81
CA ARG A 126 -3.18 -13.20 4.75
C ARG A 126 -2.60 -12.88 3.38
N LEU A 127 -2.73 -13.82 2.44
CA LEU A 127 -2.57 -13.55 1.02
C LEU A 127 -3.94 -13.25 0.41
N HIS A 128 -4.11 -12.05 -0.12
CA HIS A 128 -5.35 -11.64 -0.77
C HIS A 128 -5.23 -11.77 -2.28
N ALA A 129 -6.19 -12.42 -2.93
CA ALA A 129 -6.28 -12.46 -4.38
C ALA A 129 -6.80 -11.11 -4.90
N SER A 130 -6.12 -10.53 -5.88
CA SER A 130 -6.50 -9.25 -6.48
C SER A 130 -6.27 -9.27 -7.99
N PRO A 131 -6.81 -8.30 -8.76
CA PRO A 131 -6.46 -8.12 -10.18
C PRO A 131 -4.96 -7.92 -10.41
N ALA A 132 -4.22 -7.42 -9.41
CA ALA A 132 -2.78 -7.27 -9.46
C ALA A 132 -2.02 -8.57 -9.11
N GLY A 133 -2.71 -9.71 -9.04
CA GLY A 133 -2.19 -10.97 -8.52
C GLY A 133 -2.33 -11.07 -7.00
N PRO A 134 -1.94 -12.20 -6.38
CA PRO A 134 -1.95 -12.35 -4.94
C PRO A 134 -1.02 -11.35 -4.26
N VAL A 135 -1.49 -10.69 -3.20
CA VAL A 135 -0.75 -9.67 -2.45
C VAL A 135 -0.80 -9.97 -0.95
N PRO A 136 0.32 -9.85 -0.20
CA PRO A 136 0.27 -9.94 1.24
C PRO A 136 -0.49 -8.77 1.86
N VAL A 137 -1.38 -9.09 2.79
CA VAL A 137 -2.20 -8.11 3.52
C VAL A 137 -2.05 -8.34 5.01
N LEU A 138 -1.72 -7.27 5.71
CA LEU A 138 -1.70 -7.22 7.17
C LEU A 138 -2.90 -6.40 7.64
N VAL A 139 -3.83 -7.01 8.36
CA VAL A 139 -5.02 -6.37 8.91
C VAL A 139 -4.81 -6.11 10.39
N ALA A 140 -4.70 -4.84 10.76
CA ALA A 140 -4.57 -4.40 12.15
C ALA A 140 -5.94 -3.96 12.70
N ARG A 141 -6.51 -4.75 13.61
CA ARG A 141 -7.84 -4.47 14.20
C ARG A 141 -7.79 -3.44 15.33
N ARG A 142 -6.60 -3.09 15.80
CA ARG A 142 -6.33 -2.02 16.76
C ARG A 142 -5.62 -0.87 16.07
N ARG A 143 -6.06 0.36 16.32
CA ARG A 143 -5.43 1.56 15.76
C ARG A 143 -3.98 1.70 16.20
N VAL A 144 -3.67 1.39 17.46
CA VAL A 144 -2.29 1.46 17.97
C VAL A 144 -1.35 0.49 17.24
N ASP A 145 -1.83 -0.70 16.89
CA ASP A 145 -1.06 -1.69 16.12
C ASP A 145 -0.83 -1.18 14.69
N PHE A 146 -1.87 -0.64 14.04
CA PHE A 146 -1.75 -0.03 12.72
C PHE A 146 -0.72 1.11 12.71
N VAL A 147 -0.80 2.05 13.65
CA VAL A 147 0.14 3.18 13.76
C VAL A 147 1.55 2.69 14.03
N HIS A 148 1.71 1.69 14.90
CA HIS A 148 3.01 1.08 15.18
C HIS A 148 3.62 0.46 13.91
N LEU A 149 2.83 -0.29 13.13
CA LEU A 149 3.29 -0.92 11.89
C LEU A 149 3.61 0.10 10.79
N VAL A 150 2.81 1.16 10.64
CA VAL A 150 3.14 2.27 9.74
C VAL A 150 4.49 2.86 10.11
N ARG A 151 4.70 3.21 11.38
CA ARG A 151 5.99 3.78 11.83
C ARG A 151 7.16 2.83 11.63
N ALA A 152 6.99 1.54 11.96
CA ALA A 152 8.02 0.53 11.76
C ALA A 152 8.42 0.42 10.28
N PHE A 153 7.44 0.32 9.39
CA PHE A 153 7.71 0.01 7.99
C PHE A 153 7.99 1.23 7.10
N THR A 154 7.39 2.39 7.39
CA THR A 154 7.52 3.59 6.54
C THR A 154 8.35 4.69 7.17
N CYS A 155 8.45 4.71 8.51
CA CYS A 155 9.16 5.75 9.25
C CYS A 155 10.45 5.24 9.91
N ARG A 156 10.91 4.03 9.55
CA ARG A 156 12.14 3.42 10.10
C ARG A 156 12.11 3.31 11.63
N ASN A 157 10.94 2.99 12.19
CA ASN A 157 10.67 2.93 13.63
C ASN A 157 10.81 4.28 14.37
N GLU A 158 10.87 5.40 13.67
CA GLU A 158 10.82 6.73 14.30
C GLU A 158 9.38 7.09 14.72
N PRO A 159 9.19 7.90 15.78
CA PRO A 159 7.88 8.23 16.33
C PRO A 159 7.13 9.30 15.52
N GLU A 160 7.21 9.23 14.20
CA GLU A 160 6.59 10.19 13.27
C GLU A 160 5.06 10.21 13.44
N PRO A 161 4.40 11.38 13.30
CA PRO A 161 2.95 11.46 13.36
C PRO A 161 2.30 10.68 12.21
N VAL A 162 1.32 9.85 12.52
CA VAL A 162 0.49 9.13 11.53
C VAL A 162 -0.90 9.77 11.53
N PRO A 163 -1.36 10.35 10.41
CA PRO A 163 -2.67 11.02 10.37
C PRO A 163 -3.81 10.09 10.79
N ASP A 164 -4.76 10.61 11.57
CA ASP A 164 -5.94 9.84 12.02
C ASP A 164 -6.83 9.39 10.86
N SER A 165 -6.81 10.14 9.75
CA SER A 165 -7.50 9.78 8.50
C SER A 165 -6.83 8.63 7.75
N MET A 166 -5.54 8.35 8.00
CA MET A 166 -4.80 7.28 7.32
C MET A 166 -5.32 5.92 7.77
N GLY A 167 -6.03 5.22 6.88
CA GLY A 167 -6.63 3.93 7.20
C GLY A 167 -5.96 2.72 6.55
N ALA A 168 -5.15 2.94 5.52
CA ALA A 168 -4.39 1.92 4.81
C ALA A 168 -3.15 2.52 4.13
N CYS A 169 -2.22 1.65 3.74
CA CYS A 169 -1.18 1.98 2.78
C CYS A 169 -0.56 0.75 2.13
N LEU A 170 -0.14 0.91 0.88
CA LEU A 170 0.84 0.03 0.24
C LEU A 170 2.26 0.35 0.73
N ILE A 171 2.84 -0.58 1.48
CA ILE A 171 4.24 -0.54 1.87
C ILE A 171 5.08 -1.15 0.74
N LYS A 172 6.18 -0.48 0.39
CA LYS A 172 7.08 -0.87 -0.69
C LYS A 172 8.52 -0.94 -0.17
N GLY A 173 9.31 -1.85 -0.72
CA GLY A 173 10.75 -1.87 -0.49
C GLY A 173 11.16 -2.49 0.84
N LEU A 174 10.33 -3.36 1.41
CA LEU A 174 10.66 -4.06 2.65
C LEU A 174 11.77 -5.07 2.39
N ALA A 175 12.93 -4.85 3.02
CA ALA A 175 14.00 -5.84 2.98
C ALA A 175 13.57 -7.11 3.72
N ASP A 176 13.31 -8.18 2.99
CA ASP A 176 13.02 -9.50 3.54
C ASP A 176 14.29 -10.32 3.59
N TRP A 177 14.89 -10.41 4.78
CA TRP A 177 16.11 -11.16 4.99
C TRP A 177 15.91 -12.68 4.92
N GLY A 178 14.70 -13.17 5.18
CA GLY A 178 14.37 -14.59 4.97
C GLY A 178 14.43 -14.97 3.49
N ARG A 179 14.05 -14.06 2.58
CA ARG A 179 14.23 -14.25 1.13
C ARG A 179 15.69 -14.16 0.70
N VAL A 180 16.48 -13.28 1.32
CA VAL A 180 17.93 -13.22 1.09
C VAL A 180 18.61 -14.53 1.48
N ASP A 181 18.25 -15.09 2.63
CA ASP A 181 18.78 -16.36 3.11
C ASP A 181 18.38 -17.52 2.18
N ALA A 182 17.10 -17.61 1.80
CA ALA A 182 16.62 -18.61 0.85
C ALA A 182 17.30 -18.48 -0.53
N TYR A 183 17.60 -17.26 -0.98
CA TYR A 183 18.38 -17.02 -2.19
C TYR A 183 19.81 -17.53 -2.06
N ARG A 184 20.48 -17.23 -0.93
CA ARG A 184 21.84 -17.73 -0.63
C ARG A 184 21.88 -19.25 -0.67
N GLU A 185 20.97 -19.92 0.04
CA GLU A 185 20.87 -21.39 0.06
C GLU A 185 20.65 -21.97 -1.34
N ALA A 186 19.78 -21.37 -2.15
CA ALA A 186 19.55 -21.81 -3.53
C ALA A 186 20.77 -21.57 -4.44
N TRP A 187 21.55 -20.51 -4.19
CA TRP A 187 22.77 -20.22 -4.91
C TRP A 187 23.90 -21.19 -4.57
N GLU A 188 24.13 -21.45 -3.28
CA GLU A 188 25.15 -22.41 -2.81
C GLU A 188 24.85 -23.83 -3.32
N ARG A 189 23.58 -24.24 -3.31
CA ARG A 189 23.15 -25.52 -3.90
C ARG A 189 23.45 -25.62 -5.40
N ARG A 190 23.23 -24.55 -6.17
CA ARG A 190 23.54 -24.52 -7.62
C ARG A 190 25.03 -24.57 -7.89
N ARG A 191 25.85 -24.01 -7.01
CA ARG A 191 27.32 -24.07 -7.07
C ARG A 191 27.87 -25.45 -6.67
N GLY A 192 27.13 -26.20 -5.85
CA GLY A 192 27.55 -27.50 -5.33
C GLY A 192 28.52 -27.43 -4.15
N ALA A 193 28.76 -26.23 -3.61
CA ALA A 193 29.60 -26.00 -2.43
C ALA A 193 29.16 -24.69 -1.74
N PRO A 194 29.34 -24.58 -0.41
CA PRO A 194 29.14 -23.32 0.30
C PRO A 194 29.98 -22.21 -0.32
N GLY A 195 29.40 -21.03 -0.48
CA GLY A 195 30.15 -19.85 -0.90
C GLY A 195 31.01 -19.34 0.24
N ASP A 196 32.28 -19.00 -0.03
CA ASP A 196 33.02 -18.14 0.88
C ASP A 196 32.39 -16.73 0.91
N GLU A 197 32.74 -15.95 1.94
CA GLU A 197 32.15 -14.62 2.14
C GLU A 197 32.47 -13.63 1.00
N ILE A 198 33.56 -13.85 0.26
CA ILE A 198 33.91 -13.03 -0.91
C ILE A 198 32.94 -13.33 -2.05
N ALA A 199 32.78 -14.61 -2.40
CA ALA A 199 31.86 -15.03 -3.45
C ALA A 199 30.41 -14.68 -3.11
N TRP A 200 30.02 -14.80 -1.83
CA TRP A 200 28.71 -14.35 -1.39
C TRP A 200 28.55 -12.83 -1.55
N SER A 201 29.55 -12.04 -1.15
CA SER A 201 29.50 -10.58 -1.32
C SER A 201 29.33 -10.16 -2.78
N GLU A 202 30.03 -10.84 -3.70
CA GLU A 202 29.88 -10.60 -5.15
C GLU A 202 28.49 -10.98 -5.67
N GLU A 203 27.95 -12.12 -5.25
CA GLU A 203 26.61 -12.56 -5.64
C GLU A 203 25.52 -11.67 -5.03
N MET A 204 25.67 -11.26 -3.77
CA MET A 204 24.77 -10.34 -3.10
C MET A 204 24.71 -9.01 -3.83
N ALA A 205 25.84 -8.49 -4.31
CA ALA A 205 25.88 -7.27 -5.12
C ALA A 205 25.12 -7.43 -6.46
N ARG A 206 25.13 -8.62 -7.08
CA ARG A 206 24.32 -8.92 -8.27
C ARG A 206 22.83 -9.02 -7.94
N MET A 207 22.48 -9.74 -6.87
CA MET A 207 21.11 -9.87 -6.39
C MET A 207 20.52 -8.50 -6.01
N ALA A 208 21.31 -7.62 -5.40
CA ALA A 208 20.88 -6.29 -4.97
C ALA A 208 20.36 -5.41 -6.13
N GLN A 209 20.86 -5.62 -7.36
CA GLN A 209 20.36 -4.93 -8.56
C GLN A 209 18.94 -5.36 -8.96
N ARG A 210 18.52 -6.55 -8.50
CA ARG A 210 17.23 -7.17 -8.77
C ARG A 210 16.35 -7.11 -7.53
N LYS A 211 15.80 -5.91 -7.26
CA LYS A 211 15.03 -5.61 -6.05
C LYS A 211 13.90 -6.61 -5.81
N GLU A 212 13.27 -7.12 -6.85
CA GLU A 212 12.18 -8.10 -6.76
C GLU A 212 12.57 -9.41 -6.06
N LEU A 213 13.87 -9.70 -5.93
CA LEU A 213 14.38 -10.91 -5.26
C LEU A 213 14.45 -10.78 -3.73
N TRP A 214 14.43 -9.57 -3.19
CA TRP A 214 14.69 -9.34 -1.75
C TRP A 214 13.88 -8.19 -1.14
N GLN A 215 13.28 -7.33 -1.96
CA GLN A 215 12.36 -6.31 -1.53
C GLN A 215 10.93 -6.73 -1.76
N ASP A 216 10.15 -6.64 -0.70
CA ASP A 216 8.76 -7.02 -0.68
C ASP A 216 7.85 -5.80 -0.62
N ARG A 217 6.60 -6.05 -0.99
CA ARG A 217 5.48 -5.12 -0.89
C ARG A 217 4.37 -5.77 -0.08
N LEU A 218 3.68 -5.01 0.74
CA LEU A 218 2.50 -5.50 1.45
C LEU A 218 1.49 -4.38 1.61
N ILE A 219 0.21 -4.74 1.68
CA ILE A 219 -0.85 -3.81 2.01
C ILE A 219 -1.12 -3.90 3.51
N LEU A 220 -1.03 -2.76 4.20
CA LEU A 220 -1.42 -2.64 5.60
C LEU A 220 -2.78 -1.95 5.67
N VAL A 221 -3.76 -2.56 6.33
CA VAL A 221 -5.10 -2.00 6.51
C VAL A 221 -5.51 -1.96 7.97
N SER A 222 -6.21 -0.89 8.36
CA SER A 222 -6.93 -0.77 9.62
C SER A 222 -8.41 -1.11 9.45
N THR A 223 -9.10 -1.41 10.56
CA THR A 223 -10.54 -1.74 10.56
C THR A 223 -11.45 -0.58 10.96
N GLY A 224 -10.94 0.66 11.00
CA GLY A 224 -11.74 1.84 11.32
C GLY A 224 -12.77 2.17 10.23
N PRO A 225 -13.74 3.06 10.48
CA PRO A 225 -14.71 3.49 9.47
C PRO A 225 -14.02 4.08 8.23
N TYR A 226 -14.45 3.72 7.02
CA TYR A 226 -13.89 4.27 5.78
C TYR A 226 -14.13 5.78 5.68
N SER A 227 -13.09 6.53 5.28
CA SER A 227 -13.13 8.00 5.20
C SER A 227 -13.64 8.70 6.47
N ALA A 228 -13.44 8.08 7.65
CA ALA A 228 -13.97 8.52 8.94
C ALA A 228 -15.51 8.67 9.00
N VAL A 229 -16.25 8.08 8.06
CA VAL A 229 -17.72 8.11 8.04
C VAL A 229 -18.27 7.11 9.04
N PRO A 230 -19.04 7.53 10.07
CA PRO A 230 -19.58 6.61 11.06
C PRO A 230 -20.66 5.70 10.44
N ALA A 231 -20.88 4.52 11.05
CA ALA A 231 -21.82 3.52 10.55
C ALA A 231 -23.27 4.06 10.44
N SER A 232 -23.67 4.90 11.40
CA SER A 232 -24.96 5.60 11.40
C SER A 232 -25.15 6.51 10.18
N GLU A 233 -24.07 7.14 9.71
CA GLU A 233 -24.08 7.98 8.50
C GLU A 233 -24.00 7.15 7.22
N ALA A 234 -23.42 5.96 7.28
CA ALA A 234 -23.44 5.01 6.16
C ALA A 234 -24.78 4.27 6.04
N GLY A 235 -25.64 4.34 7.07
CA GLY A 235 -26.90 3.61 7.14
C GLY A 235 -26.70 2.10 7.30
N ILE A 236 -25.60 1.67 7.93
CA ILE A 236 -25.18 0.27 8.06
C ILE A 236 -24.90 -0.01 9.54
N GLU A 237 -25.08 -1.25 9.98
CA GLU A 237 -24.70 -1.69 11.33
C GLU A 237 -23.19 -1.56 11.56
N GLU A 238 -22.73 -1.30 12.78
CA GLU A 238 -21.32 -0.97 13.05
C GLU A 238 -20.35 -2.11 12.73
N GLY A 239 -20.70 -3.35 13.09
CA GLY A 239 -19.96 -4.55 12.72
C GLY A 239 -19.85 -4.74 11.21
N GLU A 240 -20.98 -4.71 10.50
CA GLU A 240 -21.00 -4.79 9.03
C GLU A 240 -20.20 -3.64 8.41
N TRP A 241 -20.33 -2.42 8.92
CA TRP A 241 -19.62 -1.27 8.37
C TRP A 241 -18.10 -1.40 8.52
N ARG A 242 -17.62 -1.96 9.63
CA ARG A 242 -16.18 -2.26 9.79
C ARG A 242 -15.69 -3.26 8.75
N GLU A 243 -16.44 -4.32 8.49
CA GLU A 243 -16.07 -5.33 7.48
C GLU A 243 -16.06 -4.73 6.07
N ARG A 244 -17.12 -3.99 5.71
CA ARG A 244 -17.21 -3.25 4.44
C ARG A 244 -16.08 -2.22 4.30
N SER A 245 -15.73 -1.54 5.39
CA SER A 245 -14.64 -0.57 5.43
C SER A 245 -13.25 -1.20 5.20
N VAL A 246 -13.05 -2.45 5.61
CA VAL A 246 -11.83 -3.22 5.29
C VAL A 246 -11.83 -3.62 3.82
N ALA A 247 -12.94 -4.13 3.29
CA ALA A 247 -13.07 -4.48 1.87
C ALA A 247 -12.83 -3.27 0.96
N LEU A 248 -13.45 -2.12 1.27
CA LEU A 248 -13.25 -0.83 0.62
C LEU A 248 -11.76 -0.46 0.55
N ARG A 249 -11.08 -0.43 1.70
CA ARG A 249 -9.64 -0.10 1.75
C ARG A 249 -8.80 -1.07 0.97
N LEU A 250 -9.10 -2.36 1.09
CA LEU A 250 -8.29 -3.37 0.44
C LEU A 250 -8.39 -3.28 -1.08
N ALA A 251 -9.60 -3.13 -1.62
CA ALA A 251 -9.79 -2.93 -3.06
C ALA A 251 -9.20 -1.59 -3.53
N HIS A 252 -9.33 -0.53 -2.74
CA HIS A 252 -8.70 0.77 -3.00
C HIS A 252 -7.16 0.64 -3.11
N GLU A 253 -6.50 0.01 -2.14
CA GLU A 253 -5.04 -0.21 -2.18
C GLU A 253 -4.63 -1.23 -3.26
N CYS A 254 -5.49 -2.22 -3.57
CA CYS A 254 -5.24 -3.14 -4.67
C CYS A 254 -5.28 -2.44 -6.03
N PHE A 255 -6.09 -1.39 -6.19
CA PHE A 255 -6.05 -0.56 -7.39
C PHE A 255 -4.71 0.19 -7.50
N HIS A 256 -4.24 0.81 -6.41
CA HIS A 256 -2.92 1.45 -6.38
C HIS A 256 -1.79 0.45 -6.66
N TYR A 257 -1.91 -0.76 -6.14
CA TYR A 257 -0.96 -1.82 -6.41
C TYR A 257 -1.02 -2.30 -7.88
N LEU A 258 -2.20 -2.41 -8.47
CA LEU A 258 -2.38 -2.74 -9.89
C LEU A 258 -1.73 -1.70 -10.79
N THR A 259 -1.98 -0.41 -10.54
CA THR A 259 -1.41 0.68 -11.34
C THR A 259 0.11 0.77 -11.17
N LEU A 260 0.64 0.50 -9.98
CA LEU A 260 2.08 0.32 -9.78
C LEU A 260 2.64 -0.79 -10.66
N ARG A 261 1.96 -1.94 -10.76
CA ARG A 261 2.44 -3.08 -11.54
C ARG A 261 2.35 -2.86 -13.05
N LEU A 262 1.29 -2.19 -13.52
CA LEU A 262 1.08 -1.93 -14.95
C LEU A 262 1.86 -0.72 -15.46
N ALA A 263 1.90 0.37 -14.69
CA ALA A 263 2.44 1.66 -15.12
C ALA A 263 3.73 2.07 -14.39
N GLY A 264 4.22 1.26 -13.44
CA GLY A 264 5.47 1.51 -12.70
C GLY A 264 5.39 2.63 -11.66
N LYS A 265 4.24 3.29 -11.50
CA LYS A 265 4.03 4.41 -10.57
C LYS A 265 2.63 4.39 -9.97
N ILE A 266 2.52 4.91 -8.76
CA ILE A 266 1.26 5.27 -8.11
C ILE A 266 1.16 6.79 -8.15
N ARG A 267 -0.02 7.34 -8.45
CA ARG A 267 -0.25 8.78 -8.35
C ARG A 267 -1.25 9.05 -7.25
N SER A 268 -0.98 10.10 -6.50
CA SER A 268 -1.88 10.63 -5.48
C SER A 268 -2.61 11.84 -6.06
N ASN A 269 -3.35 11.63 -7.15
CA ASN A 269 -4.23 12.64 -7.74
C ASN A 269 -5.69 12.23 -7.57
N LEU A 270 -6.60 13.19 -7.73
CA LEU A 270 -8.03 12.95 -7.52
C LEU A 270 -8.58 11.84 -8.44
N LEU A 271 -8.12 11.75 -9.69
CA LEU A 271 -8.61 10.73 -10.62
C LEU A 271 -8.31 9.30 -10.12
N ASP A 272 -7.07 9.03 -9.72
CA ASP A 272 -6.65 7.70 -9.25
C ASP A 272 -7.41 7.33 -7.97
N GLU A 273 -7.61 8.31 -7.08
CA GLU A 273 -8.32 8.13 -5.82
C GLU A 273 -9.82 7.90 -6.04
N LEU A 274 -10.43 8.56 -7.04
CA LEU A 274 -11.82 8.31 -7.44
C LEU A 274 -12.02 6.91 -8.04
N ILE A 275 -11.08 6.44 -8.86
CA ILE A 275 -11.15 5.10 -9.44
C ILE A 275 -10.91 4.04 -8.35
N ALA A 276 -9.97 4.29 -7.44
CA ALA A 276 -9.73 3.42 -6.29
C ALA A 276 -10.96 3.33 -5.37
N ASP A 277 -11.66 4.45 -5.14
CA ASP A 277 -12.92 4.48 -4.39
C ASP A 277 -14.06 3.78 -5.11
N TYR A 278 -14.14 3.96 -6.43
CA TYR A 278 -15.08 3.21 -7.25
C TYR A 278 -14.85 1.70 -7.13
N ALA A 279 -13.61 1.25 -7.27
CA ALA A 279 -13.25 -0.17 -7.12
C ALA A 279 -13.60 -0.67 -5.71
N GLY A 280 -13.29 0.12 -4.68
CA GLY A 280 -13.64 -0.18 -3.30
C GLY A 280 -15.15 -0.31 -3.08
N LEU A 281 -15.94 0.61 -3.62
CA LEU A 281 -17.40 0.61 -3.49
C LEU A 281 -18.02 -0.60 -4.19
N VAL A 282 -17.57 -0.89 -5.42
CA VAL A 282 -18.06 -2.05 -6.17
C VAL A 282 -17.72 -3.35 -5.44
N GLU A 283 -16.49 -3.51 -4.97
CA GLU A 283 -16.08 -4.71 -4.21
C GLU A 283 -16.88 -4.83 -2.91
N ALA A 284 -16.97 -3.76 -2.14
CA ALA A 284 -17.59 -3.80 -0.83
C ALA A 284 -19.11 -3.87 -0.90
N PHE A 285 -19.79 -3.40 -1.96
CA PHE A 285 -21.25 -3.35 -2.02
C PHE A 285 -21.87 -4.13 -3.18
N GLY A 286 -21.06 -4.74 -4.04
CA GLY A 286 -21.51 -5.36 -5.30
C GLY A 286 -21.93 -4.34 -6.36
N GLY A 287 -21.70 -3.05 -6.14
CA GLY A 287 -22.08 -1.98 -7.05
C GLY A 287 -21.73 -0.60 -6.52
N TYR A 288 -21.79 0.40 -7.40
CA TYR A 288 -21.48 1.78 -7.05
C TYR A 288 -22.56 2.39 -6.15
N ARG A 289 -22.15 3.03 -5.04
CA ARG A 289 -23.03 3.72 -4.10
C ARG A 289 -22.75 5.22 -4.14
N GLU A 290 -23.49 5.94 -4.98
CA GLU A 290 -23.29 7.37 -5.22
C GLU A 290 -23.31 8.21 -3.94
N GLU A 291 -24.27 7.97 -3.05
CA GLU A 291 -24.40 8.73 -1.79
C GLU A 291 -23.14 8.60 -0.93
N LEU A 292 -22.59 7.39 -0.80
CA LEU A 292 -21.35 7.14 -0.06
C LEU A 292 -20.16 7.76 -0.77
N ALA A 293 -20.07 7.64 -2.10
CA ALA A 293 -18.99 8.22 -2.89
C ALA A 293 -18.91 9.75 -2.71
N ARG A 294 -20.05 10.44 -2.83
CA ARG A 294 -20.14 11.90 -2.59
C ARG A 294 -19.74 12.25 -1.15
N ARG A 295 -20.15 11.43 -0.18
CA ARG A 295 -19.84 11.60 1.24
C ARG A 295 -18.36 11.34 1.55
N PHE A 296 -17.69 10.37 0.94
CA PHE A 296 -16.23 10.17 1.10
C PHE A 296 -15.45 11.32 0.47
N LEU A 297 -15.86 11.75 -0.72
CA LEU A 297 -15.23 12.86 -1.40
C LEU A 297 -15.44 14.20 -0.66
N GLY A 298 -16.55 14.34 0.07
CA GLY A 298 -16.92 15.55 0.81
C GLY A 298 -17.75 16.54 -0.02
N VAL A 299 -18.45 16.05 -1.06
CA VAL A 299 -19.26 16.86 -2.01
C VAL A 299 -20.76 16.56 -1.91
N ASP A 300 -21.19 15.91 -0.84
CA ASP A 300 -22.60 15.57 -0.58
C ASP A 300 -23.48 16.77 -0.21
N ARG A 301 -22.87 17.94 0.02
CA ARG A 301 -23.55 19.19 0.42
C ARG A 301 -23.14 20.39 -0.42
N LEU A 302 -22.82 20.16 -1.69
CA LEU A 302 -22.45 21.26 -2.60
C LEU A 302 -23.50 22.39 -2.55
N PRO A 303 -23.06 23.66 -2.56
CA PRO A 303 -21.69 24.11 -2.83
C PRO A 303 -20.73 24.06 -1.63
N GLN A 304 -21.17 23.68 -0.43
CA GLN A 304 -20.29 23.56 0.74
C GLN A 304 -19.55 22.22 0.71
N LEU A 305 -18.21 22.27 0.71
CA LEU A 305 -17.40 21.09 0.93
C LEU A 305 -17.45 20.69 2.41
N ARG A 306 -17.48 19.38 2.66
CA ARG A 306 -17.41 18.88 4.03
C ARG A 306 -15.96 18.94 4.52
N PRO A 307 -15.70 19.56 5.69
CA PRO A 307 -14.39 19.54 6.32
C PRO A 307 -13.89 18.10 6.54
N GLY A 308 -12.63 17.85 6.21
CA GLY A 308 -12.01 16.53 6.29
C GLY A 308 -12.45 15.56 5.18
N GLY A 309 -13.26 16.02 4.22
CA GLY A 309 -13.55 15.28 3.00
C GLY A 309 -12.31 15.15 2.12
N ARG A 310 -12.23 14.06 1.35
CA ARG A 310 -11.02 13.74 0.57
C ARG A 310 -10.68 14.80 -0.48
N LEU A 311 -11.65 15.54 -0.99
CA LEU A 311 -11.39 16.60 -1.95
C LEU A 311 -10.47 17.68 -1.38
N GLU A 312 -10.53 17.97 -0.07
CA GLU A 312 -9.63 18.94 0.57
C GLU A 312 -8.16 18.49 0.54
N VAL A 313 -7.91 17.18 0.48
CA VAL A 313 -6.57 16.58 0.43
C VAL A 313 -5.98 16.63 -0.99
N TYR A 314 -6.82 16.49 -2.01
CA TYR A 314 -6.37 16.31 -3.40
C TYR A 314 -6.44 17.56 -4.27
N ARG A 315 -6.57 18.74 -3.67
CA ARG A 315 -6.61 20.02 -4.40
C ARG A 315 -5.30 20.41 -5.10
N GLY A 316 -4.21 19.64 -4.97
CA GLY A 316 -2.91 20.02 -5.53
C GLY A 316 -2.11 20.93 -4.58
N ASP A 317 -0.86 21.24 -4.96
CA ASP A 317 0.02 22.15 -4.23
C ASP A 317 0.70 23.13 -5.21
N PRO A 318 0.36 24.43 -5.17
CA PRO A 318 -0.67 25.04 -4.31
C PRO A 318 -2.08 24.51 -4.64
N PRO A 319 -3.06 24.67 -3.73
CA PRO A 319 -4.43 24.25 -3.99
C PRO A 319 -5.02 24.92 -5.24
N LEU A 320 -5.46 24.09 -6.19
CA LEU A 320 -6.27 24.41 -7.38
C LEU A 320 -7.64 24.99 -7.02
#